data_AF-A0A060YTT0-F1
#
_entry.id   AF-A0A060YTT0-F1
#
_cell.length_a   1.000
_cell.length_b   1.000
_cell.length_c   1.000
_cell.angle_alpha   90.00
_cell.angle_beta   90.00
_cell.angle_gamma   90.00
#
_symmetry.space_group_name_H-M   'P 1'
#
loop_
_entity.id
_entity.type
_entity.pdbx_description
1 polymer ?
#
loop_
_entity_poly.entity_id
_entity_poly.type
_entity_poly.pdbx_seq_one_letter_code
_entity_poly.pdbx_strand_id
1 'polypeptide(L)'
;MTLLESRDGLQYFTFEHSRDYQQIQFKFLDSVESMDPNNIVALLQMNPYHIDSLLQLSDVCCIQEDQEMARDLIERALYSFECAFHPVCSLTSGTSRLDYLRPENRAFYLAVYKHMMFLERRGCPRTALEYCRLILRYMGDCVYVCAQCAPQVSGVEGRCESHNGKKYSDGLFLFIRTRKMNSADKDKK
;
A
#
# COMPACT_ATOMS: atom_id res chain seq x y z
N MET A 1 -9.53 -5.71 9.95
CA MET A 1 -10.33 -5.19 8.82
C MET A 1 -11.80 -5.35 9.13
N THR A 2 -12.64 -4.39 8.75
CA THR A 2 -14.09 -4.43 9.01
C THR A 2 -14.88 -4.29 7.72
N LEU A 3 -16.06 -4.91 7.69
CA LEU A 3 -17.05 -4.75 6.63
C LEU A 3 -17.85 -3.47 6.89
N LEU A 4 -17.85 -2.55 5.94
CA LEU A 4 -18.56 -1.29 6.02
C LEU A 4 -20.00 -1.42 5.52
N GLU A 5 -20.15 -1.95 4.32
CA GLU A 5 -21.42 -2.07 3.64
C GLU A 5 -21.37 -3.20 2.62
N SER A 6 -22.55 -3.73 2.29
CA SER A 6 -22.76 -4.67 1.19
C SER A 6 -23.79 -4.06 0.25
N ARG A 7 -23.38 -3.76 -0.98
CA ARG A 7 -24.22 -3.11 -2.00
C ARG A 7 -24.09 -3.83 -3.33
N ASP A 8 -25.21 -4.15 -3.98
CA ASP A 8 -25.24 -4.74 -5.32
C ASP A 8 -24.43 -6.05 -5.46
N GLY A 9 -24.34 -6.84 -4.38
CA GLY A 9 -23.52 -8.05 -4.32
C GLY A 9 -22.01 -7.81 -4.12
N LEU A 10 -21.60 -6.56 -3.95
CA LEU A 10 -20.24 -6.14 -3.60
C LEU A 10 -20.15 -5.83 -2.11
N GLN A 11 -19.03 -6.22 -1.49
CA GLN A 11 -18.74 -5.98 -0.08
C GLN A 11 -17.60 -4.98 0.05
N TYR A 12 -17.82 -3.89 0.78
CA TYR A 12 -16.86 -2.83 0.97
C TYR A 12 -16.16 -2.97 2.31
N PHE A 13 -14.83 -3.05 2.29
CA PHE A 13 -14.01 -3.24 3.48
C PHE A 13 -13.15 -2.01 3.78
N THR A 14 -12.68 -1.93 5.02
CA THR A 14 -11.64 -0.98 5.44
C THR A 14 -10.70 -1.61 6.45
N PHE A 15 -9.43 -1.25 6.39
CA PHE A 15 -8.53 -1.49 7.51
C PHE A 15 -8.87 -0.56 8.67
N GLU A 16 -8.69 -1.07 9.88
CA GLU A 16 -8.88 -0.33 11.11
C GLU A 16 -7.61 -0.45 11.95
N HIS A 17 -7.15 0.69 12.46
CA HIS A 17 -5.99 0.76 13.34
C HIS A 17 -6.45 0.85 14.79
N SER A 18 -5.93 -0.04 15.64
CA SER A 18 -6.16 0.03 17.08
C SER A 18 -5.59 1.33 17.67
N ARG A 19 -6.03 1.71 18.87
CA ARG A 19 -5.49 2.89 19.57
C ARG A 19 -3.99 2.79 19.78
N ASP A 20 -3.48 1.60 20.11
CA ASP A 20 -2.05 1.36 20.28
C ASP A 20 -1.30 1.53 18.96
N TYR A 21 -1.86 1.00 17.86
CA TYR A 21 -1.30 1.20 16.52
C TYR A 21 -1.23 2.68 16.15
N GLN A 22 -2.26 3.46 16.46
CA GLN A 22 -2.28 4.90 16.21
C GLN A 22 -1.21 5.64 17.04
N GLN A 23 -0.94 5.24 18.28
CA GLN A 23 0.16 5.81 19.06
C GLN A 23 1.52 5.52 18.44
N ILE A 24 1.72 4.29 17.94
CA ILE A 24 2.94 3.90 17.21
C ILE A 24 3.05 4.71 15.91
N GLN A 25 1.93 4.97 15.23
CA GLN A 25 1.86 5.79 14.03
C GLN A 25 2.36 7.22 14.29
N PHE A 26 2.01 7.84 15.42
CA PHE A 26 2.52 9.17 15.78
C PHE A 26 4.03 9.15 16.00
N LYS A 27 4.53 8.17 16.77
CA LYS A 27 5.99 7.99 16.96
C LYS A 27 6.72 7.76 15.63
N PHE A 28 6.11 7.04 14.69
CA PHE A 28 6.66 6.87 13.35
C PHE A 28 6.77 8.21 12.61
N LEU A 29 5.74 9.05 12.68
CA LEU A 29 5.78 10.38 12.05
C LEU A 29 6.91 11.23 12.65
N ASP A 30 7.07 11.23 13.98
CA ASP A 30 8.18 11.91 14.65
C ASP A 30 9.54 11.36 14.18
N SER A 31 9.67 10.03 14.07
CA SER A 31 10.89 9.39 13.55
C SER A 31 11.18 9.78 12.09
N VAL A 32 10.16 9.89 11.24
CA VAL A 32 10.33 10.33 9.85
C VAL A 32 10.75 11.80 9.77
N GLU A 33 10.18 12.66 10.61
CA GLU A 33 10.57 14.08 10.68
C GLU A 33 12.01 14.28 11.16
N SER A 34 12.51 13.38 12.01
CA SER A 34 13.91 13.41 12.48
C SER A 34 14.95 13.14 11.38
N MET A 35 14.53 12.60 10.22
CA MET A 35 15.38 12.17 9.11
C MET A 35 16.48 11.14 9.46
N ASP A 36 16.42 10.52 10.65
CA ASP A 36 17.34 9.46 11.05
C ASP A 36 16.67 8.08 10.90
N PRO A 37 17.13 7.22 9.97
CA PRO A 37 16.56 5.90 9.77
C PRO A 37 16.71 4.99 11.01
N ASN A 38 17.67 5.25 11.90
CA ASN A 38 17.84 4.46 13.12
C ASN A 38 16.64 4.56 14.06
N ASN A 39 15.95 5.70 14.06
CA ASN A 39 14.71 5.89 14.84
C ASN A 39 13.57 5.01 14.32
N ILE A 40 13.54 4.75 13.00
CA ILE A 40 12.57 3.84 12.39
C ILE A 40 12.93 2.38 12.72
N VAL A 41 14.22 2.03 12.70
CA VAL A 41 14.70 0.71 13.11
C VAL A 41 14.35 0.42 14.58
N ALA A 42 14.62 1.36 15.48
CA ALA A 42 14.29 1.23 16.90
C ALA A 42 12.77 1.06 17.12
N LEU A 43 11.95 1.84 16.39
CA LEU A 43 10.50 1.71 16.45
C LEU A 43 10.03 0.32 15.98
N LEU A 44 10.64 -0.20 14.92
CA LEU A 44 10.31 -1.50 14.33
C LEU A 44 10.76 -2.68 15.21
N GLN A 45 11.86 -2.54 15.96
CA GLN A 45 12.29 -3.53 16.95
C GLN A 45 11.24 -3.71 18.05
N MET A 46 10.62 -2.60 18.49
CA MET A 46 9.55 -2.63 19.49
C MET A 46 8.20 -3.03 18.90
N ASN A 47 7.93 -2.69 17.64
CA ASN A 47 6.64 -2.88 16.98
C ASN A 47 6.82 -3.55 15.62
N PRO A 48 7.03 -4.87 15.57
CA PRO A 48 7.45 -5.54 14.37
C PRO A 48 6.42 -5.52 13.22
N TYR A 49 5.14 -5.37 13.54
CA TYR A 49 4.07 -5.39 12.53
C TYR A 49 3.55 -4.00 12.16
N HIS A 50 4.29 -2.93 12.48
CA HIS A 50 3.92 -1.58 12.06
C HIS A 50 4.20 -1.38 10.56
N ILE A 51 3.12 -1.30 9.77
CA ILE A 51 3.16 -1.35 8.31
C ILE A 51 3.98 -0.20 7.73
N ASP A 52 3.74 1.04 8.14
CA ASP A 52 4.43 2.18 7.54
C ASP A 52 5.94 2.17 7.85
N SER A 53 6.33 1.68 9.03
CA SER A 53 7.75 1.50 9.37
C SER A 53 8.41 0.46 8.47
N LEU A 54 7.73 -0.67 8.22
CA LEU A 54 8.22 -1.70 7.29
C LEU A 54 8.38 -1.14 5.87
N LEU A 55 7.38 -0.40 5.39
CA LEU A 55 7.40 0.20 4.04
C LEU A 55 8.50 1.24 3.87
N GLN A 56 8.71 2.09 4.89
CA GLN A 56 9.73 3.13 4.88
C GLN A 56 11.13 2.54 5.01
N LEU A 57 11.34 1.57 5.92
CA LEU A 57 12.63 0.92 6.09
C LEU A 57 13.02 0.09 4.86
N SER A 58 12.05 -0.50 4.17
CA SER A 58 12.28 -1.17 2.88
C SER A 58 12.88 -0.22 1.83
N ASP A 59 12.45 1.05 1.79
CA ASP A 59 13.04 2.05 0.88
C ASP A 59 14.48 2.39 1.28
N VAL A 60 14.74 2.51 2.58
CA VAL A 60 16.10 2.75 3.10
C VAL A 60 17.02 1.59 2.71
N CYS A 61 16.59 0.34 2.90
CA CYS A 61 17.34 -0.84 2.49
C CYS A 61 17.57 -0.87 0.97
N CYS A 62 16.56 -0.48 0.16
CA CYS A 62 16.72 -0.36 -1.29
C CYS A 62 17.82 0.63 -1.69
N ILE A 63 17.90 1.78 -1.01
CA ILE A 63 18.93 2.81 -1.24
C ILE A 63 20.32 2.30 -0.83
N GLN A 64 20.39 1.49 0.22
CA GLN A 64 21.62 0.86 0.71
C GLN A 64 22.03 -0.39 -0.08
N GLU A 65 21.36 -0.68 -1.20
CA GLU A 65 21.57 -1.85 -2.05
C GLU A 65 21.29 -3.21 -1.37
N ASP A 66 20.71 -3.21 -0.17
CA ASP A 66 20.26 -4.41 0.53
C ASP A 66 18.86 -4.83 0.06
N GLN A 67 18.82 -5.43 -1.13
CA GLN A 67 17.58 -5.87 -1.77
C GLN A 67 16.91 -7.04 -1.05
N GLU A 68 17.68 -7.90 -0.39
CA GLU A 68 17.14 -9.05 0.34
C GLU A 68 16.35 -8.58 1.56
N MET A 69 16.96 -7.73 2.39
CA MET A 69 16.26 -7.18 3.54
C MET A 69 15.07 -6.30 3.13
N ALA A 70 15.24 -5.48 2.08
CA ALA A 70 14.16 -4.64 1.59
C ALA A 70 12.92 -5.46 1.20
N ARG A 71 13.13 -6.61 0.55
CA ARG A 71 12.07 -7.53 0.18
C ARG A 71 11.41 -8.16 1.40
N ASP A 72 12.20 -8.69 2.32
CA ASP A 72 11.69 -9.41 3.50
C ASP A 72 10.81 -8.47 4.36
N LEU A 73 11.14 -7.18 4.41
CA LEU A 73 10.31 -6.15 5.06
C LEU A 73 8.95 -5.96 4.35
N ILE A 74 8.91 -6.00 3.02
CA ILE A 74 7.64 -5.93 2.26
C ILE A 74 6.80 -7.18 2.45
N GLU A 75 7.43 -8.37 2.40
CA GLU A 75 6.72 -9.64 2.62
C GLU A 75 6.11 -9.69 4.03
N ARG A 76 6.83 -9.17 5.03
CA ARG A 76 6.29 -9.02 6.40
C ARG A 76 5.15 -8.00 6.49
N ALA A 77 5.19 -6.92 5.70
CA ALA A 77 4.08 -5.97 5.63
C ALA A 77 2.83 -6.62 5.02
N LEU A 78 2.99 -7.39 3.94
CA LEU A 78 1.88 -8.14 3.33
C LEU A 78 1.32 -9.19 4.28
N TYR A 79 2.18 -9.95 4.96
CA TYR A 79 1.75 -10.90 5.99
C TYR A 79 0.91 -10.24 7.09
N SER A 80 1.29 -9.03 7.51
CA SER A 80 0.53 -8.26 8.51
C SER A 80 -0.88 -7.94 8.02
N PHE A 81 -1.05 -7.62 6.74
CA PHE A 81 -2.36 -7.42 6.12
C PHE A 81 -3.15 -8.71 5.99
N GLU A 82 -2.49 -9.82 5.63
CA GLU A 82 -3.12 -11.13 5.54
C GLU A 82 -3.73 -11.57 6.87
N CYS A 83 -3.01 -11.38 7.98
CA CYS A 83 -3.52 -11.64 9.32
C CYS A 83 -4.67 -10.69 9.71
N ALA A 84 -4.72 -9.49 9.14
CA ALA A 84 -5.73 -8.49 9.45
C ALA A 84 -6.99 -8.59 8.58
N PHE A 85 -7.02 -9.47 7.57
CA PHE A 85 -8.17 -9.64 6.68
C PHE A 85 -9.39 -10.16 7.42
N HIS A 86 -10.56 -9.64 7.02
CA HIS A 86 -11.83 -10.12 7.52
C HIS A 86 -12.11 -11.51 6.93
N PRO A 87 -12.58 -12.51 7.71
CA PRO A 87 -12.81 -13.88 7.22
C PRO A 87 -13.75 -13.99 6.02
N VAL A 88 -14.67 -13.04 5.89
CA VAL A 88 -15.66 -12.97 4.78
C VAL A 88 -15.10 -12.27 3.53
N CYS A 89 -13.94 -11.61 3.64
CA CYS A 89 -13.28 -10.99 2.52
C CYS A 89 -12.64 -12.06 1.64
N SER A 90 -13.25 -12.30 0.48
CA SER A 90 -12.67 -13.19 -0.51
C SER A 90 -11.73 -12.43 -1.44
N LEU A 91 -10.47 -12.85 -1.47
CA LEU A 91 -9.44 -12.36 -2.40
C LEU A 91 -9.68 -12.83 -3.84
N THR A 92 -10.37 -13.96 -4.02
CA THR A 92 -10.52 -14.63 -5.32
C THR A 92 -11.88 -14.37 -5.98
N SER A 93 -12.93 -14.16 -5.20
CA SER A 93 -14.31 -14.04 -5.71
C SER A 93 -14.59 -12.72 -6.43
N GLY A 94 -13.74 -11.70 -6.29
CA GLY A 94 -13.92 -10.41 -6.96
C GLY A 94 -15.15 -9.61 -6.49
N THR A 95 -15.75 -9.98 -5.37
CA THR A 95 -16.88 -9.28 -4.72
C THR A 95 -16.43 -8.30 -3.66
N SER A 96 -15.19 -8.43 -3.17
CA SER A 96 -14.60 -7.53 -2.18
C SER A 96 -14.11 -6.25 -2.85
N ARG A 97 -14.41 -5.11 -2.25
CA ARG A 97 -13.96 -3.78 -2.65
C ARG A 97 -13.25 -3.10 -1.48
N LEU A 98 -12.18 -2.39 -1.80
CA LEU A 98 -11.38 -1.63 -0.85
C LEU A 98 -11.19 -0.24 -1.47
N ASP A 99 -11.65 0.80 -0.79
CA ASP A 99 -11.57 2.16 -1.33
C ASP A 99 -10.16 2.74 -1.10
N TYR A 100 -9.48 3.15 -2.17
CA TYR A 100 -8.16 3.80 -2.11
C TYR A 100 -8.20 5.19 -1.47
N LEU A 101 -9.35 5.87 -1.50
CA LEU A 101 -9.49 7.20 -0.91
C LEU A 101 -9.25 7.18 0.61
N ARG A 102 -9.52 6.05 1.26
CA ARG A 102 -9.27 5.87 2.70
C ARG A 102 -7.79 5.68 3.00
N PRO A 103 -7.20 6.50 3.91
CA PRO A 103 -5.77 6.48 4.17
C PRO A 103 -5.26 5.14 4.71
N GLU A 104 -6.07 4.42 5.48
CA GLU A 104 -5.75 3.11 6.05
C GLU A 104 -5.54 2.06 4.95
N ASN A 105 -6.33 2.15 3.87
CA ASN A 105 -6.26 1.22 2.75
C ASN A 105 -5.07 1.51 1.82
N ARG A 106 -4.58 2.76 1.78
CA ARG A 106 -3.47 3.14 0.87
C ARG A 106 -2.19 2.37 1.15
N ALA A 107 -1.91 2.07 2.41
CA ALA A 107 -0.73 1.32 2.81
C ALA A 107 -0.74 -0.11 2.21
N PHE A 108 -1.91 -0.74 2.10
CA PHE A 108 -2.06 -2.04 1.47
C PHE A 108 -1.68 -2.00 -0.02
N TYR A 109 -2.24 -1.04 -0.75
CA TYR A 109 -1.92 -0.88 -2.18
C TYR A 109 -0.45 -0.57 -2.42
N LEU A 110 0.16 0.24 -1.57
CA LEU A 110 1.58 0.53 -1.63
C LEU A 110 2.43 -0.73 -1.37
N ALA A 111 2.07 -1.54 -0.38
CA ALA A 111 2.76 -2.79 -0.08
C ALA A 111 2.71 -3.78 -1.26
N VAL A 112 1.53 -3.99 -1.85
CA VAL A 112 1.37 -4.89 -3.01
C VAL A 112 2.13 -4.35 -4.22
N TYR A 113 2.07 -3.04 -4.49
CA TYR A 113 2.83 -2.42 -5.58
C TYR A 113 4.34 -2.64 -5.42
N LYS A 114 4.90 -2.42 -4.22
CA LYS A 114 6.32 -2.68 -3.96
C LYS A 114 6.69 -4.14 -4.14
N HIS A 115 5.82 -5.06 -3.70
CA HIS A 115 6.04 -6.49 -3.90
C HIS A 115 6.07 -6.86 -5.39
N MET A 116 5.19 -6.29 -6.20
CA MET A 116 5.20 -6.46 -7.66
C MET A 116 6.53 -6.00 -8.28
N MET A 117 7.07 -4.85 -7.85
CA MET A 117 8.37 -4.37 -8.34
C MET A 117 9.50 -5.35 -8.02
N PHE A 118 9.48 -5.98 -6.84
CA PHE A 118 10.44 -7.05 -6.52
C PHE A 118 10.23 -8.30 -7.39
N LEU A 119 8.99 -8.70 -7.67
CA LEU A 119 8.70 -9.84 -8.56
C LEU A 119 9.17 -9.61 -9.99
N GLU A 120 9.04 -8.39 -10.51
CA GLU A 120 9.56 -8.01 -11.83
C GLU A 120 11.08 -8.14 -11.90
N ARG A 121 11.80 -7.64 -10.89
CA ARG A 121 13.27 -7.76 -10.81
C ARG A 121 13.75 -9.21 -10.74
N ARG A 122 12.94 -10.13 -10.19
CA ARG A 122 13.24 -11.57 -10.18
C ARG A 122 12.90 -12.30 -11.49
N GLY A 123 12.34 -11.61 -12.49
CA GLY A 123 11.92 -12.25 -13.73
C GLY A 123 10.62 -13.06 -13.61
N CYS A 124 9.73 -12.68 -12.68
CA CYS A 124 8.41 -13.30 -12.50
C CYS A 124 7.25 -12.35 -12.92
N PRO A 125 7.22 -11.84 -14.16
CA PRO A 125 6.22 -10.85 -14.60
C PRO A 125 4.79 -11.42 -14.64
N ARG A 126 4.64 -12.74 -14.84
CA ARG A 126 3.32 -13.39 -14.80
C ARG A 126 2.70 -13.31 -13.41
N THR A 127 3.49 -13.53 -12.36
CA THR A 127 3.03 -13.43 -10.97
C THR A 127 2.69 -11.98 -10.63
N ALA A 128 3.53 -11.03 -11.05
CA ALA A 128 3.25 -9.60 -10.88
C ALA A 128 1.91 -9.20 -11.54
N LEU A 129 1.61 -9.74 -12.73
CA LEU A 129 0.34 -9.49 -13.42
C LEU A 129 -0.89 -10.02 -12.65
N GLU A 130 -0.78 -11.16 -11.96
CA GLU A 130 -1.88 -11.64 -11.13
C GLU A 130 -2.13 -10.73 -9.92
N TYR A 131 -1.07 -10.18 -9.32
CA TYR A 131 -1.19 -9.15 -8.28
C TYR A 131 -1.80 -7.84 -8.83
N CYS A 132 -1.43 -7.40 -10.04
CA CYS A 132 -2.08 -6.27 -10.70
C CYS A 132 -3.60 -6.51 -10.82
N ARG A 133 -3.99 -7.68 -11.31
CA ARG A 133 -5.40 -8.04 -11.48
C ARG A 133 -6.13 -8.07 -10.15
N LEU A 134 -5.50 -8.55 -9.09
CA LEU A 134 -6.05 -8.53 -7.73
C LEU A 134 -6.31 -7.09 -7.29
N ILE A 135 -5.34 -6.19 -7.38
CA ILE A 135 -5.51 -4.77 -7.02
C ILE A 135 -6.68 -4.14 -7.79
N LEU A 136 -6.73 -4.35 -9.11
CA LEU A 136 -7.78 -3.78 -9.96
C LEU A 136 -9.18 -4.27 -9.56
N ARG A 137 -9.33 -5.55 -9.18
CA ARG A 137 -10.59 -6.08 -8.67
C ARG A 137 -11.01 -5.43 -7.35
N TYR A 138 -10.05 -5.18 -6.46
CA TYR A 138 -10.32 -4.53 -5.18
C TYR A 138 -10.67 -3.06 -5.32
N MET A 139 -10.03 -2.34 -6.24
CA MET A 139 -10.29 -0.92 -6.48
C MET A 139 -11.60 -0.65 -7.22
N GLY A 140 -12.11 -1.60 -8.00
CA GLY A 140 -13.25 -1.37 -8.88
C GLY A 140 -12.94 -0.30 -9.94
N ASP A 141 -13.84 0.67 -10.12
CA ASP A 141 -13.75 1.69 -11.18
C ASP A 141 -12.76 2.83 -10.90
N CYS A 142 -11.98 2.76 -9.82
CA CYS A 142 -10.96 3.77 -9.51
C CYS A 142 -9.76 3.68 -10.46
N VAL A 143 -9.73 4.56 -11.47
CA VAL A 143 -8.72 4.65 -12.55
C VAL A 143 -7.29 4.99 -12.05
N TYR A 144 -7.13 5.47 -10.81
CA TYR A 144 -5.89 6.10 -10.32
C TYR A 144 -4.65 5.19 -10.30
N VAL A 145 -4.77 3.90 -10.00
CA VAL A 145 -3.59 2.99 -9.92
C VAL A 145 -3.26 2.34 -11.26
N CYS A 146 -4.23 2.26 -12.17
CA CYS A 146 -4.01 1.69 -13.50
C CYS A 146 -2.89 2.43 -14.27
N ALA A 147 -2.81 3.76 -14.14
CA ALA A 147 -1.80 4.57 -14.81
C ALA A 147 -0.37 4.35 -14.31
N GLN A 148 -0.16 3.94 -13.06
CA GLN A 148 1.17 3.64 -12.50
C GLN A 148 1.60 2.18 -12.72
N CYS A 149 0.66 1.24 -12.83
CA CYS A 149 0.95 -0.16 -13.11
C CYS A 149 1.12 -0.47 -14.62
N ALA A 150 0.47 0.29 -15.51
CA ALA A 150 0.47 0.02 -16.96
C ALA A 150 1.82 0.12 -17.68
N PRO A 151 2.76 1.03 -17.33
CA PRO A 151 4.01 1.18 -18.09
C PRO A 151 5.08 0.11 -17.82
N GLN A 152 4.97 -0.67 -16.75
CA GLN A 152 6.08 -1.51 -16.25
C GLN A 152 5.87 -3.02 -16.49
N VAL A 153 4.64 -3.47 -16.74
CA VAL A 153 4.36 -4.87 -17.08
C VAL A 153 4.40 -5.03 -18.60
N SER A 154 5.55 -5.49 -19.12
CA SER A 154 5.72 -5.87 -20.53
C SER A 154 4.68 -6.94 -20.92
N GLY A 155 3.54 -6.51 -21.48
CA GLY A 155 2.42 -7.39 -21.85
C GLY A 155 0.99 -6.84 -21.60
N VAL A 156 0.83 -5.62 -21.07
CA VAL A 156 -0.51 -5.06 -20.71
C VAL A 156 -0.98 -3.94 -21.67
N GLU A 157 -0.29 -3.71 -22.79
CA GLU A 157 -0.56 -2.60 -23.72
C GLU A 157 -1.98 -2.56 -24.33
N GLY A 158 -2.81 -3.59 -24.16
CA GLY A 158 -4.10 -3.72 -24.85
C GLY A 158 -5.37 -3.32 -24.09
N ARG A 159 -5.33 -2.73 -22.89
CA ARG A 159 -6.57 -2.50 -22.11
C ARG A 159 -6.70 -1.21 -21.30
N CYS A 160 -5.77 -0.26 -21.47
CA CYS A 160 -5.78 0.98 -20.70
C CYS A 160 -6.00 2.18 -21.64
N GLU A 161 -7.24 2.41 -22.08
CA GLU A 161 -7.58 3.68 -22.71
C GLU A 161 -7.56 4.78 -21.65
N SER A 162 -6.60 5.69 -21.81
CA SER A 162 -6.40 6.83 -20.93
C SER A 162 -7.46 7.91 -21.24
N HIS A 163 -8.51 8.01 -20.43
CA HIS A 163 -9.24 9.27 -20.35
C HIS A 163 -8.37 10.28 -19.58
N ASN A 164 -7.91 11.32 -20.29
CA ASN A 164 -7.21 12.51 -19.78
C ASN A 164 -5.70 12.42 -19.49
N GLY A 165 -4.91 11.86 -20.40
CA GLY A 165 -3.63 12.45 -20.87
C GLY A 165 -2.61 13.04 -19.88
N LYS A 166 -2.61 12.65 -18.61
CA LYS A 166 -1.72 13.22 -17.59
C LYS A 166 -0.67 12.20 -17.20
N LYS A 167 0.57 12.48 -17.62
CA LYS A 167 1.78 11.79 -17.17
C LYS A 167 2.03 12.18 -15.70
N TYR A 168 2.06 11.19 -14.82
CA TYR A 168 2.46 11.37 -13.42
C TYR A 168 3.61 10.42 -13.12
N SER A 169 4.83 10.85 -13.46
CA SER A 169 6.04 10.41 -12.79
C SER A 169 6.01 10.98 -11.36
N ASP A 170 6.55 10.22 -10.40
CA ASP A 170 6.80 10.60 -9.00
C ASP A 170 5.76 10.09 -7.97
N GLY A 171 5.66 8.76 -7.87
CA GLY A 171 4.83 8.06 -6.88
C GLY A 171 5.24 8.25 -5.41
N LEU A 172 6.44 8.79 -5.13
CA LEU A 172 6.92 8.98 -3.75
C LEU A 172 6.47 10.32 -3.13
N PHE A 173 6.28 11.37 -3.95
CA PHE A 173 6.00 12.72 -3.44
C PHE A 173 4.53 12.92 -3.05
N LEU A 174 3.62 12.12 -3.61
CA LEU A 174 2.19 12.23 -3.32
C LEU A 174 1.82 11.67 -1.93
N PHE A 175 2.58 10.71 -1.41
CA PHE A 175 2.26 10.02 -0.14
C PHE A 175 2.53 10.89 1.10
N ILE A 176 3.67 11.60 1.14
CA ILE A 176 3.99 12.54 2.23
C ILE A 176 3.06 13.76 2.17
N ARG A 177 2.74 14.25 0.96
CA ARG A 177 1.93 15.46 0.78
C ARG A 177 0.45 15.24 1.08
N THR A 178 -0.10 14.05 0.80
CA THR A 178 -1.51 13.73 1.11
C THR A 178 -1.75 13.44 2.60
N ARG A 179 -0.75 12.95 3.37
CA ARG A 179 -0.89 12.84 4.83
C ARG A 179 -0.89 14.20 5.53
N LYS A 180 -0.12 15.17 5.03
CA LYS A 180 -0.10 16.54 5.56
C LYS A 180 -1.44 17.27 5.36
N MET A 181 -2.16 17.01 4.25
CA MET A 181 -3.49 17.58 4.01
C MET A 181 -4.56 17.01 4.95
N ASN A 182 -4.50 15.72 5.28
CA ASN A 182 -5.51 15.10 6.17
C ASN A 182 -5.28 15.38 7.66
N SER A 183 -4.05 15.73 8.06
CA SER A 183 -3.78 16.19 9.43
C SER A 183 -4.27 17.63 9.64
N ALA A 184 -4.16 18.49 8.62
CA ALA A 184 -4.60 19.88 8.70
C ALA A 184 -6.13 20.06 8.74
N ASP A 185 -6.91 19.06 8.31
CA ASP A 185 -8.38 19.08 8.34
C ASP A 185 -8.98 18.54 9.65
N LYS A 186 -8.17 17.95 10.53
CA LYS A 186 -8.62 17.49 11.87
C LYS A 186 -8.55 18.59 12.94
N ASP A 187 -7.88 19.71 12.68
CA ASP A 187 -7.76 20.84 13.62
C ASP A 187 -8.82 21.93 13.41
N LYS A 188 -9.88 21.66 12.63
CA LYS A 188 -10.98 22.61 12.33
C LYS A 188 -12.38 22.14 12.75
N LYS A 189 -12.49 21.34 13.81
CA LYS A 189 -13.77 21.07 14.47
C LYS A 189 -13.69 21.24 15.97
#